data_AF-G2Q1C2-F1
#
_entry.id   AF-G2Q1C2-F1
#
_cell.length_a   1.000
_cell.length_b   1.000
_cell.length_c   1.000
_cell.angle_alpha   90.00
_cell.angle_beta   90.00
_cell.angle_gamma   90.00
#
_symmetry.space_group_name_H-M   'P 1'
#
loop_
_entity.id
_entity.type
_entity.pdbx_description
1 polymer ?
#
loop_
_entity_poly.entity_id
_entity_poly.type
_entity_poly.pdbx_seq_one_letter_code
_entity_poly.pdbx_strand_id
1 'polypeptide(L)'
;AAQLLNHTAPSYTFTFTPFLQRTYQHSLPPDRPVCKAYLSGSCPLKSHCPERHTTPAGHPASQRDGGGGGGGGGGGFGSLVCKHWLRGLCKKGEACEFLHEYNLRKMPECNFFVRNGYCSNGDECLYLHIDPSSRLPPCPHYERGFCPLGPRCDKKHVRRRMCPYYLAGFCPDGRACRLGAHPKWVADGELEKPKEKEEKAKEDGADEREKEGEREKEKEREREREREREREMQREREMDRAGRDRDGERGHD
;
A
#
# COMPACT_ATOMS: atom_id res chain seq x y z
N ALA A 1 -42.63 -1.50 11.34
CA ALA A 1 -41.85 -2.74 11.21
C ALA A 1 -41.14 -2.87 9.86
N ALA A 2 -41.76 -2.56 8.71
CA ALA A 2 -41.16 -2.73 7.38
C ALA A 2 -39.90 -1.88 7.09
N GLN A 3 -39.77 -0.68 7.68
CA GLN A 3 -38.62 0.21 7.46
C GLN A 3 -37.29 -0.34 8.02
N LEU A 4 -37.33 -1.14 9.09
CA LEU A 4 -36.13 -1.76 9.67
C LEU A 4 -35.62 -2.94 8.83
N LEU A 5 -36.50 -3.60 8.07
CA LEU A 5 -36.16 -4.75 7.22
C LEU A 5 -35.56 -4.32 5.87
N ASN A 6 -35.87 -3.12 5.40
CA ASN A 6 -35.48 -2.65 4.06
C ASN A 6 -34.17 -1.83 4.04
N HIS A 7 -33.48 -1.66 5.17
CA HIS A 7 -32.27 -0.82 5.28
C HIS A 7 -32.41 0.59 4.66
N THR A 8 -33.64 1.11 4.53
CA THR A 8 -33.89 2.43 3.99
C THR A 8 -33.82 3.45 5.12
N ALA A 9 -32.69 4.15 5.17
CA ALA A 9 -32.51 5.25 6.11
C ALA A 9 -33.55 6.36 5.83
N PRO A 10 -34.29 6.85 6.84
CA PRO A 10 -35.18 8.00 6.67
C PRO A 10 -34.38 9.25 6.27
N SER A 11 -34.88 10.01 5.31
CA SER A 11 -34.26 11.27 4.89
C SER A 11 -34.59 12.38 5.89
N TYR A 12 -33.57 12.89 6.59
CA TYR A 12 -33.71 14.05 7.46
C TYR A 12 -33.17 15.30 6.77
N THR A 13 -33.95 16.38 6.81
CA THR A 13 -33.56 17.70 6.30
C THR A 13 -33.43 18.65 7.48
N PHE A 14 -32.22 19.14 7.73
CA PHE A 14 -31.95 20.15 8.75
C PHE A 14 -31.80 21.53 8.11
N THR A 15 -31.97 22.59 8.90
CA THR A 15 -31.82 23.97 8.43
C THR A 15 -30.42 24.28 7.89
N PHE A 16 -29.39 23.58 8.38
CA PHE A 16 -28.01 23.70 7.90
C PHE A 16 -27.67 22.74 6.74
N THR A 17 -28.55 21.81 6.38
CA THR A 17 -28.33 20.84 5.29
C THR A 17 -28.01 21.54 3.95
N PRO A 18 -28.72 22.60 3.53
CA PRO A 18 -28.38 23.32 2.30
C PRO A 18 -26.97 23.93 2.32
N PHE A 19 -26.52 24.40 3.48
CA PHE A 19 -25.17 24.95 3.65
C PHE A 19 -24.11 23.85 3.54
N LEU A 20 -24.31 22.70 4.20
CA LEU A 20 -23.37 21.57 4.14
C LEU A 20 -23.27 20.97 2.74
N GLN A 21 -24.38 20.86 2.02
CA GLN A 21 -24.41 20.36 0.65
C GLN A 21 -23.70 21.32 -0.32
N ARG A 22 -23.91 22.63 -0.18
CA ARG A 22 -23.29 23.64 -1.07
C ARG A 22 -21.79 23.82 -0.81
N THR A 23 -21.40 23.88 0.46
CA THR A 23 -20.04 24.22 0.87
C THR A 23 -19.11 23.01 0.91
N TYR A 24 -19.59 21.88 1.46
CA TYR A 24 -18.77 20.70 1.73
C TYR A 24 -19.21 19.45 0.96
N GLN A 25 -20.30 19.54 0.16
CA GLN A 25 -20.94 18.39 -0.52
C GLN A 25 -21.28 17.24 0.43
N HIS A 26 -21.41 17.55 1.71
CA HIS A 26 -21.74 16.59 2.75
C HIS A 26 -23.24 16.31 2.70
N SER A 27 -23.66 15.10 3.06
CA SER A 27 -25.08 14.69 3.09
C SER A 27 -25.82 14.74 1.74
N LEU A 28 -25.12 14.52 0.62
CA LEU A 28 -25.77 14.26 -0.67
C LEU A 28 -26.28 12.80 -0.72
N PRO A 29 -27.51 12.54 -1.19
CA PRO A 29 -28.06 11.19 -1.23
C PRO A 29 -27.25 10.28 -2.19
N PRO A 30 -27.04 9.00 -1.83
CA PRO A 30 -26.26 8.05 -2.65
C PRO A 30 -26.93 7.76 -4.01
N ASP A 31 -28.27 7.82 -4.07
CA ASP A 31 -29.08 7.56 -5.27
C ASP A 31 -29.18 8.76 -6.24
N ARG A 32 -28.34 9.78 -6.06
CA ARG A 32 -28.35 10.95 -6.97
C ARG A 32 -28.02 10.54 -8.42
N PRO A 33 -28.60 11.21 -9.43
CA PRO A 33 -28.28 10.92 -10.83
C PRO A 33 -26.80 11.17 -11.16
N VAL A 34 -26.35 10.59 -12.27
CA VAL A 34 -25.00 10.86 -12.80
C VAL A 34 -25.02 12.19 -13.53
N CYS A 35 -24.03 13.04 -13.27
CA CYS A 35 -23.91 14.35 -13.90
C CYS A 35 -23.67 14.20 -15.41
N LYS A 36 -24.66 14.60 -16.23
CA LYS A 36 -24.57 14.57 -17.69
C LYS A 36 -23.45 15.47 -18.23
N ALA A 37 -23.24 16.64 -17.63
CA ALA A 37 -22.19 17.58 -18.04
C ALA A 37 -20.78 17.01 -17.76
N TYR A 38 -20.61 16.33 -16.62
CA TYR A 38 -19.37 15.65 -16.31
C TYR A 38 -19.14 14.45 -17.24
N LEU A 39 -20.19 13.69 -17.53
CA LEU A 39 -20.14 12.57 -18.48
C LEU A 39 -19.73 13.04 -19.89
N SER A 40 -20.13 14.25 -20.30
CA SER A 40 -19.72 14.87 -21.56
C SER A 40 -18.30 15.46 -21.56
N GLY A 41 -17.57 15.38 -20.45
CA GLY A 41 -16.13 15.68 -20.40
C GLY A 41 -15.73 16.73 -19.35
N SER A 42 -16.56 17.74 -19.08
CA SER A 42 -16.26 18.70 -18.00
C SER A 42 -17.53 19.32 -17.41
N CYS A 43 -17.61 19.33 -16.09
CA CYS A 43 -18.69 19.97 -15.36
C CYS A 43 -18.26 21.38 -14.92
N PRO A 44 -19.02 22.44 -15.25
CA PRO A 44 -18.69 23.81 -14.86
C PRO A 44 -18.70 24.02 -13.33
N LEU A 45 -19.46 23.19 -12.61
CA LEU A 45 -19.54 23.17 -11.15
C LEU A 45 -18.41 22.37 -10.49
N LYS A 46 -17.57 21.66 -11.27
CA LYS A 46 -16.45 20.82 -10.79
C LYS A 46 -16.90 19.95 -9.61
N SER A 47 -16.14 19.92 -8.51
CA SER A 47 -16.49 19.14 -7.33
C SER A 47 -17.84 19.55 -6.73
N HIS A 48 -18.24 20.83 -6.77
CA HIS A 48 -19.49 21.33 -6.19
C HIS A 48 -20.77 20.95 -6.95
N CYS A 49 -20.72 19.96 -7.84
CA CYS A 49 -21.89 19.51 -8.55
C CYS A 49 -22.81 18.68 -7.62
N PRO A 50 -24.12 19.00 -7.57
CA PRO A 50 -25.08 18.21 -6.79
C PRO A 50 -25.24 16.79 -7.36
N GLU A 51 -24.95 16.59 -8.65
CA GLU A 51 -25.00 15.33 -9.37
C GLU A 51 -23.71 14.50 -9.22
N ARG A 52 -23.79 13.17 -9.28
CA ARG A 52 -22.62 12.30 -9.08
C ARG A 52 -21.68 12.35 -10.28
N HIS A 53 -20.42 12.65 -10.02
CA HIS A 53 -19.33 12.52 -10.98
C HIS A 53 -18.75 11.10 -10.88
N THR A 54 -19.13 10.22 -11.80
CA THR A 54 -18.51 8.90 -11.93
C THR A 54 -17.35 9.01 -12.90
N THR A 55 -16.11 8.79 -12.45
CA THR A 55 -14.98 8.57 -13.37
C THR A 55 -15.17 7.18 -14.00
N PRO A 56 -15.47 7.07 -15.30
CA PRO A 56 -15.50 5.78 -15.96
C PRO A 56 -14.10 5.17 -15.88
N ALA A 57 -14.02 3.90 -15.49
CA ALA A 57 -12.79 3.14 -15.24
C ALA A 57 -11.94 2.86 -16.49
N GLY A 58 -11.91 3.76 -17.48
CA GLY A 58 -11.30 3.51 -18.78
C GLY A 58 -10.90 4.73 -19.60
N HIS A 59 -10.91 5.96 -19.06
CA HIS A 59 -10.35 7.12 -19.77
C HIS A 59 -9.16 7.74 -19.01
N PRO A 60 -8.02 7.97 -19.70
CA PRO A 60 -6.81 8.48 -19.09
C PRO A 60 -7.05 9.89 -18.56
N ALA A 61 -6.49 10.16 -17.38
CA ALA A 61 -6.26 11.50 -16.87
C ALA A 61 -5.23 12.23 -17.77
N SER A 62 -5.64 12.59 -18.97
CA SER A 62 -5.03 13.68 -19.74
C SER A 62 -5.80 14.92 -19.33
N GLN A 63 -5.25 15.89 -18.59
CA GLN A 63 -4.02 16.59 -18.91
C GLN A 63 -3.53 17.30 -17.64
N ARG A 64 -2.52 16.72 -16.99
CA ARG A 64 -1.50 17.50 -16.28
C ARG A 64 -0.16 16.87 -16.62
N ASP A 65 0.57 17.60 -17.46
CA ASP A 65 1.91 17.31 -17.96
C ASP A 65 2.90 16.89 -16.86
N GLY A 66 3.76 15.91 -17.18
CA GLY A 66 5.01 15.72 -16.44
C GLY A 66 5.57 14.29 -16.31
N GLY A 67 5.77 13.57 -17.42
CA GLY A 67 6.97 12.75 -17.67
C GLY A 67 7.28 11.48 -16.83
N GLY A 68 7.21 10.32 -17.50
CA GLY A 68 8.33 9.36 -17.51
C GLY A 68 8.11 7.96 -16.91
N GLY A 69 8.19 6.95 -17.79
CA GLY A 69 8.72 5.61 -17.45
C GLY A 69 7.70 4.47 -17.32
N GLY A 70 7.66 3.59 -18.32
CA GLY A 70 6.80 2.41 -18.35
C GLY A 70 7.28 1.23 -17.50
N GLY A 71 6.39 0.26 -17.32
CA GLY A 71 6.70 -1.03 -16.70
C GLY A 71 5.49 -1.72 -16.07
N GLY A 72 4.88 -2.63 -16.82
CA GLY A 72 4.01 -3.74 -16.40
C GLY A 72 3.41 -3.80 -14.99
N GLY A 73 2.07 -3.78 -14.94
CA GLY A 73 1.28 -4.50 -13.93
C GLY A 73 1.17 -3.84 -12.55
N GLY A 74 0.25 -2.91 -12.38
CA GLY A 74 -0.08 -2.36 -11.06
C GLY A 74 -1.36 -1.55 -11.10
N GLY A 75 -2.31 -1.86 -10.22
CA GLY A 75 -3.67 -1.35 -10.20
C GLY A 75 -3.79 0.19 -10.18
N GLY A 76 -4.86 0.66 -10.79
CA GLY A 76 -5.14 2.07 -11.07
C GLY A 76 -4.97 3.02 -9.89
N PHE A 77 -4.40 4.18 -10.21
CA PHE A 77 -4.41 5.40 -9.44
C PHE A 77 -5.80 5.63 -8.79
N GLY A 78 -5.86 5.77 -7.46
CA GLY A 78 -7.11 5.83 -6.67
C GLY A 78 -7.56 4.52 -6.01
N SER A 79 -6.83 3.41 -6.16
CA SER A 79 -7.20 2.13 -5.54
C SER A 79 -6.73 1.97 -4.08
N LEU A 80 -5.75 2.74 -3.61
CA LEU A 80 -5.16 2.56 -2.27
C LEU A 80 -5.36 3.79 -1.38
N VAL A 81 -5.57 3.54 -0.09
CA VAL A 81 -5.71 4.59 0.92
C VAL A 81 -4.38 5.32 1.13
N CYS A 82 -4.45 6.66 1.20
CA CYS A 82 -3.30 7.51 1.41
C CYS A 82 -2.72 7.33 2.83
N LYS A 83 -1.48 6.84 2.90
CA LYS A 83 -0.72 6.68 4.16
C LYS A 83 -0.57 8.01 4.95
N HIS A 84 -0.47 9.16 4.26
CA HIS A 84 -0.30 10.46 4.91
C HIS A 84 -1.62 11.03 5.43
N TRP A 85 -2.72 10.77 4.72
CA TRP A 85 -4.06 11.20 5.13
C TRP A 85 -4.53 10.50 6.40
N LEU A 86 -4.21 9.21 6.56
CA LEU A 86 -4.49 8.47 7.79
C LEU A 86 -3.84 9.10 9.04
N ARG A 87 -2.77 9.88 8.86
CA ARG A 87 -2.10 10.63 9.94
C ARG A 87 -2.52 12.11 10.00
N GLY A 88 -3.40 12.57 9.12
CA GLY A 88 -3.76 13.99 8.98
C GLY A 88 -2.66 14.88 8.39
N LEU A 89 -1.62 14.29 7.79
CA LEU A 89 -0.43 15.02 7.29
C LEU A 89 -0.41 15.19 5.77
N CYS A 90 -1.49 14.80 5.07
CA CYS A 90 -1.52 14.91 3.62
C CYS A 90 -1.69 16.36 3.17
N LYS A 91 -0.65 16.92 2.54
CA LYS A 91 -0.68 18.29 1.98
C LYS A 91 -1.39 18.39 0.62
N LYS A 92 -1.58 17.24 -0.07
CA LYS A 92 -2.18 17.21 -1.42
C LYS A 92 -3.71 17.38 -1.41
N GLY A 93 -4.36 17.24 -0.24
CA GLY A 93 -5.82 17.39 -0.12
C GLY A 93 -6.59 16.57 -1.15
N GLU A 94 -7.59 17.17 -1.79
CA GLU A 94 -8.39 16.53 -2.85
C GLU A 94 -7.62 16.22 -4.14
N ALA A 95 -6.43 16.80 -4.33
CA ALA A 95 -5.55 16.51 -5.45
C ALA A 95 -4.57 15.35 -5.16
N CYS A 96 -4.78 14.60 -4.07
CA CYS A 96 -3.97 13.41 -3.78
C CYS A 96 -4.28 12.29 -4.78
N GLU A 97 -3.23 11.63 -5.26
CA GLU A 97 -3.35 10.44 -6.14
C GLU A 97 -3.87 9.20 -5.38
N PHE A 98 -3.89 9.27 -4.05
CA PHE A 98 -4.31 8.21 -3.15
C PHE A 98 -5.67 8.53 -2.52
N LEU A 99 -6.42 7.47 -2.17
CA LEU A 99 -7.77 7.58 -1.64
C LEU A 99 -7.76 8.20 -0.23
N HIS A 100 -8.58 9.23 -0.02
CA HIS A 100 -8.84 9.85 1.28
C HIS A 100 -10.14 9.30 1.89
N GLU A 101 -10.25 7.98 1.96
CA GLU A 101 -11.39 7.26 2.52
C GLU A 101 -10.87 6.14 3.42
N TYR A 102 -11.51 5.93 4.57
CA TYR A 102 -11.11 4.89 5.48
C TYR A 102 -11.70 3.55 5.02
N ASN A 103 -10.97 2.84 4.17
CA ASN A 103 -11.39 1.56 3.61
C ASN A 103 -10.31 0.49 3.83
N LEU A 104 -10.59 -0.46 4.73
CA LEU A 104 -9.66 -1.53 5.12
C LEU A 104 -9.29 -2.46 3.94
N ARG A 105 -10.18 -2.62 2.95
CA ARG A 105 -9.91 -3.48 1.78
C ARG A 105 -8.89 -2.86 0.81
N LYS A 106 -8.75 -1.54 0.86
CA LYS A 106 -7.87 -0.74 0.00
C LYS A 106 -6.65 -0.23 0.76
N MET A 107 -6.33 -0.82 1.92
CA MET A 107 -5.17 -0.39 2.68
C MET A 107 -3.88 -0.79 1.94
N PRO A 108 -2.82 0.03 1.97
CA PRO A 108 -1.51 -0.41 1.49
C PRO A 108 -0.96 -1.60 2.29
N GLU A 109 -0.02 -2.30 1.67
CA GLU A 109 0.69 -3.44 2.26
C GLU A 109 1.58 -3.02 3.45
N CYS A 110 1.72 -3.92 4.42
CA CYS A 110 2.59 -3.70 5.58
C CYS A 110 4.04 -3.92 5.19
N ASN A 111 4.84 -2.87 5.24
CA ASN A 111 6.27 -2.93 4.89
C ASN A 111 7.05 -3.89 5.82
N PHE A 112 6.77 -3.85 7.13
CA PHE A 112 7.42 -4.74 8.11
C PHE A 112 7.11 -6.21 7.85
N PHE A 113 5.85 -6.54 7.54
CA PHE A 113 5.48 -7.92 7.24
C PHE A 113 6.12 -8.42 5.94
N VAL A 114 6.17 -7.58 4.91
CA VAL A 114 6.80 -7.94 3.62
C VAL A 114 8.31 -8.15 3.76
N ARG A 115 8.99 -7.30 4.55
CA ARG A 115 10.45 -7.38 4.75
C ARG A 115 10.88 -8.45 5.74
N ASN A 116 10.25 -8.47 6.91
CA ASN A 116 10.68 -9.30 8.03
C ASN A 116 9.90 -10.62 8.14
N GLY A 117 8.79 -10.77 7.41
CA GLY A 117 7.86 -11.89 7.55
C GLY A 117 7.00 -11.84 8.82
N TYR A 118 7.16 -10.81 9.65
CA TYR A 118 6.38 -10.58 10.86
C TYR A 118 6.17 -9.09 11.11
N CYS A 119 5.09 -8.74 11.80
CA CYS A 119 4.79 -7.36 12.21
C CYS A 119 4.60 -7.31 13.72
N SER A 120 5.17 -6.29 14.38
CA SER A 120 5.02 -6.06 15.83
C SER A 120 3.57 -5.82 16.25
N ASN A 121 2.74 -5.29 15.34
CA ASN A 121 1.33 -5.03 15.60
C ASN A 121 0.47 -6.29 15.41
N GLY A 122 1.06 -7.42 15.01
CA GLY A 122 0.35 -8.69 14.83
C GLY A 122 -0.82 -8.59 13.86
N ASP A 123 -1.90 -9.30 14.16
CA ASP A 123 -3.10 -9.35 13.32
C ASP A 123 -3.97 -8.07 13.38
N GLU A 124 -3.68 -7.17 14.32
CA GLU A 124 -4.36 -5.87 14.46
C GLU A 124 -3.69 -4.77 13.62
N CYS A 125 -2.70 -5.14 12.80
CA CYS A 125 -2.05 -4.19 11.90
C CYS A 125 -3.06 -3.64 10.89
N LEU A 126 -3.15 -2.30 10.81
CA LEU A 126 -4.04 -1.64 9.86
C LEU A 126 -3.71 -2.00 8.41
N TYR A 127 -2.42 -2.22 8.11
CA TYR A 127 -1.89 -2.51 6.77
C TYR A 127 -2.05 -3.99 6.40
N LEU A 128 -2.16 -4.28 5.10
CA LEU A 128 -2.36 -5.65 4.61
C LEU A 128 -1.10 -6.52 4.80
N HIS A 129 -1.28 -7.66 5.48
CA HIS A 129 -0.28 -8.74 5.59
C HIS A 129 -0.47 -9.73 4.43
N ILE A 130 0.34 -9.58 3.39
CA ILE A 130 0.36 -10.51 2.25
C ILE A 130 1.59 -11.39 2.39
N ASP A 131 1.38 -12.69 2.53
CA ASP A 131 2.48 -13.65 2.53
C ASP A 131 3.18 -13.61 1.15
N PRO A 132 4.50 -13.35 1.08
CA PRO A 132 5.26 -13.41 -0.16
C PRO A 132 5.01 -14.70 -0.94
N SER A 133 4.79 -15.83 -0.25
CA SER A 133 4.50 -17.14 -0.84
C SER A 133 3.20 -17.17 -1.66
N SER A 134 2.25 -16.30 -1.32
CA SER A 134 0.94 -16.21 -1.97
C SER A 134 0.99 -15.50 -3.32
N ARG A 135 1.99 -14.63 -3.53
CA ARG A 135 2.19 -13.82 -4.75
C ARG A 135 2.87 -14.60 -5.88
N LEU A 136 3.49 -15.74 -5.58
CA LEU A 136 4.18 -16.50 -6.62
C LEU A 136 3.19 -17.09 -7.63
N PRO A 137 3.48 -16.99 -8.93
CA PRO A 137 2.65 -17.58 -9.96
C PRO A 137 2.59 -19.10 -9.77
N PRO A 138 1.47 -19.75 -10.14
CA PRO A 138 1.38 -21.20 -10.10
C PRO A 138 2.43 -21.84 -11.01
N CYS A 139 3.01 -22.96 -10.57
CA CYS A 139 4.01 -23.68 -11.34
C CYS A 139 3.37 -24.44 -12.50
N PRO A 140 3.73 -24.17 -13.77
CA PRO A 140 3.17 -24.86 -14.93
C PRO A 140 3.42 -26.38 -14.90
N HIS A 141 4.59 -26.80 -14.41
CA HIS A 141 4.93 -28.22 -14.27
C HIS A 141 4.07 -28.91 -13.23
N TYR A 142 3.82 -28.25 -12.11
CA TYR A 142 2.95 -28.80 -11.08
C TYR A 142 1.48 -28.86 -11.52
N GLU A 143 1.02 -27.92 -12.35
CA GLU A 143 -0.32 -27.96 -12.95
C GLU A 143 -0.51 -29.15 -13.90
N ARG A 144 0.58 -29.64 -14.52
CA ARG A 144 0.59 -30.91 -15.27
C ARG A 144 0.44 -32.14 -14.36
N GLY A 145 0.64 -31.97 -13.06
CA GLY A 145 0.52 -33.00 -12.03
C GLY A 145 1.82 -33.31 -11.31
N PHE A 146 2.98 -33.01 -11.92
CA PHE A 146 4.28 -33.29 -11.33
C PHE A 146 5.33 -32.24 -11.71
N CYS A 147 5.95 -31.63 -10.70
CA CYS A 147 7.10 -30.76 -10.87
C CYS A 147 8.38 -31.50 -10.43
N PRO A 148 9.43 -31.59 -11.28
CA PRO A 148 10.65 -32.31 -10.96
C PRO A 148 11.42 -31.72 -9.77
N LEU A 149 11.28 -30.42 -9.51
CA LEU A 149 11.93 -29.74 -8.39
C LEU A 149 11.20 -29.93 -7.06
N GLY A 150 9.95 -30.42 -7.10
CA GLY A 150 9.14 -30.66 -5.90
C GLY A 150 9.08 -29.41 -4.99
N PRO A 151 9.27 -29.52 -3.67
CA PRO A 151 9.16 -28.40 -2.75
C PRO A 151 10.23 -27.31 -2.95
N ARG A 152 11.28 -27.58 -3.74
CA ARG A 152 12.34 -26.62 -4.06
C ARG A 152 12.02 -25.75 -5.26
N CYS A 153 10.85 -25.88 -5.88
CA CYS A 153 10.47 -25.03 -7.01
C CYS A 153 10.32 -23.57 -6.56
N ASP A 154 10.79 -22.66 -7.39
CA ASP A 154 10.55 -21.23 -7.26
C ASP A 154 9.05 -20.87 -7.36
N LYS A 155 8.28 -21.55 -8.21
CA LYS A 155 6.85 -21.27 -8.45
C LYS A 155 5.93 -21.97 -7.43
N LYS A 156 4.71 -21.43 -7.25
CA LYS A 156 3.73 -21.94 -6.27
C LYS A 156 3.13 -23.28 -6.69
N HIS A 157 3.18 -24.28 -5.79
CA HIS A 157 2.54 -25.59 -6.00
C HIS A 157 1.15 -25.63 -5.37
N VAL A 158 0.09 -25.55 -6.19
CA VAL A 158 -1.30 -25.61 -5.72
C VAL A 158 -1.81 -27.05 -5.81
N ARG A 159 -1.86 -27.74 -4.66
CA ARG A 159 -2.42 -29.10 -4.55
C ARG A 159 -3.92 -29.07 -4.84
N ARG A 160 -4.37 -29.82 -5.85
CA ARG A 160 -5.78 -30.03 -6.19
C ARG A 160 -6.16 -31.50 -5.98
N ARG A 161 -7.38 -31.77 -5.53
CA ARG A 161 -7.91 -33.15 -5.50
C ARG A 161 -8.22 -33.58 -6.93
N MET A 162 -7.63 -34.69 -7.37
CA MET A 162 -7.86 -35.26 -8.69
C MET A 162 -9.25 -35.88 -8.77
N CYS A 163 -9.92 -35.75 -9.93
CA CYS A 163 -11.20 -36.42 -10.14
C CYS A 163 -10.99 -37.95 -10.24
N PRO A 164 -11.70 -38.76 -9.45
CA PRO A 164 -11.56 -40.23 -9.49
C PRO A 164 -11.86 -40.83 -10.87
N TYR A 165 -12.88 -40.33 -11.58
CA TYR A 165 -13.24 -40.80 -12.92
C TYR A 165 -12.19 -40.45 -13.96
N TYR A 166 -11.61 -39.26 -13.86
CA TYR A 166 -10.51 -38.87 -14.74
C TYR A 166 -9.27 -39.72 -14.51
N LEU A 167 -8.96 -40.05 -13.24
CA LEU A 167 -7.88 -40.97 -12.89
C LEU A 167 -8.14 -42.39 -13.43
N ALA A 168 -9.41 -42.81 -13.48
CA ALA A 168 -9.85 -44.06 -14.11
C ALA A 168 -9.81 -44.02 -15.67
N GLY A 169 -9.42 -42.89 -16.27
CA GLY A 169 -9.18 -42.71 -17.70
C GLY A 169 -10.23 -41.89 -18.44
N PHE A 170 -11.45 -41.78 -17.91
CA PHE A 170 -12.52 -41.01 -18.56
C PHE A 170 -13.49 -40.41 -17.54
N CYS A 171 -13.66 -39.09 -17.60
CA CYS A 171 -14.68 -38.39 -16.84
C CYS A 171 -15.77 -37.85 -17.79
N PRO A 172 -17.05 -38.18 -17.59
CA PRO A 172 -18.14 -37.76 -18.47
C PRO A 172 -18.32 -36.24 -18.50
N ASP A 173 -17.98 -35.54 -17.42
CA ASP A 173 -18.10 -34.08 -17.32
C ASP A 173 -16.94 -33.32 -17.98
N GLY A 174 -15.91 -34.05 -18.47
CA GLY A 174 -14.74 -33.46 -19.11
C GLY A 174 -14.08 -32.39 -18.25
N ARG A 175 -13.55 -31.32 -18.85
CA ARG A 175 -12.82 -30.25 -18.14
C ARG A 175 -13.68 -29.45 -17.15
N ALA A 176 -15.00 -29.54 -17.24
CA ALA A 176 -15.94 -28.83 -16.37
C ALA A 176 -16.35 -29.64 -15.13
N CYS A 177 -15.73 -30.81 -14.89
CA CYS A 177 -16.06 -31.65 -13.75
C CYS A 177 -15.86 -30.89 -12.43
N ARG A 178 -16.88 -30.97 -11.57
CA ARG A 178 -16.89 -30.33 -10.24
C ARG A 178 -16.27 -31.22 -9.15
N LEU A 179 -16.07 -32.50 -9.44
CA LEU A 179 -15.58 -33.49 -8.47
C LEU A 179 -14.07 -33.41 -8.24
N GLY A 180 -13.31 -32.85 -9.18
CA GLY A 180 -11.87 -32.71 -9.03
C GLY A 180 -11.17 -32.11 -10.24
N ALA A 181 -9.85 -31.95 -10.12
CA ALA A 181 -9.02 -31.39 -11.17
C ALA A 181 -8.68 -32.41 -12.26
N HIS A 182 -8.70 -31.95 -13.51
CA HIS A 182 -8.23 -32.66 -14.69
C HIS A 182 -6.99 -31.95 -15.24
N PRO A 183 -5.77 -32.36 -14.85
CA PRO A 183 -4.53 -31.80 -15.38
C PRO A 183 -4.49 -31.83 -16.91
N LYS A 184 -4.06 -30.73 -17.52
CA LYS A 184 -3.84 -30.68 -18.96
C LYS A 184 -2.43 -31.20 -19.23
N TRP A 185 -2.33 -32.26 -20.03
CA TRP A 185 -1.05 -32.64 -20.59
C TRP A 185 -0.61 -31.58 -21.61
N VAL A 186 0.60 -31.05 -21.42
CA VAL A 186 1.26 -30.07 -22.29
C VAL A 186 2.66 -30.63 -22.55
N ALA A 187 3.10 -30.67 -23.80
CA ALA A 187 4.40 -31.23 -24.16
C ALA A 187 5.56 -30.45 -23.54
N ASP A 188 6.67 -31.13 -23.25
CA ASP A 188 7.82 -30.55 -22.54
C ASP A 188 8.51 -29.40 -23.28
N GLY A 189 8.36 -29.33 -24.61
CA GLY A 189 8.91 -28.24 -25.41
C GLY A 189 8.20 -26.89 -25.28
N GLU A 190 7.00 -26.85 -24.71
CA GLU A 190 6.17 -25.64 -24.60
C GLU A 190 6.31 -24.95 -23.23
N LEU A 191 6.85 -25.64 -22.21
CA LEU A 191 7.00 -25.10 -20.86
C LEU A 191 8.43 -24.61 -20.58
N GLU A 192 8.53 -23.44 -19.95
CA GLU A 192 9.80 -22.95 -19.40
C GLU A 192 10.38 -23.95 -18.39
N LYS A 193 11.69 -24.19 -18.43
CA LYS A 193 12.34 -25.05 -17.44
C LYS A 193 12.11 -24.51 -16.02
N PRO A 194 11.70 -25.36 -15.06
CA PRO A 194 11.47 -24.91 -13.68
C PRO A 194 12.81 -24.54 -13.03
N LYS A 195 12.78 -23.51 -12.17
CA LYS A 195 13.98 -23.02 -11.46
C LYS A 195 13.89 -23.37 -9.98
N GLU A 196 15.03 -23.61 -9.36
CA GLU A 196 15.08 -23.83 -7.92
C GLU A 196 14.90 -22.49 -7.18
N LYS A 197 14.20 -22.55 -6.04
CA LYS A 197 13.99 -21.41 -5.16
C LYS A 197 15.32 -21.04 -4.52
N GLU A 198 15.91 -19.93 -4.95
CA GLU A 198 17.09 -19.37 -4.28
C GLU A 198 16.71 -18.92 -2.86
N GLU A 199 17.46 -19.36 -1.84
CA GLU A 199 17.21 -19.03 -0.41
C GLU A 199 17.57 -17.57 -0.03
N LYS A 200 17.68 -16.69 -1.03
CA LYS A 200 18.25 -15.34 -0.90
C LYS A 200 17.48 -14.39 0.01
N ALA A 201 16.18 -14.64 0.23
CA ALA A 201 15.31 -13.77 1.02
C ALA A 201 15.65 -13.67 2.51
N LYS A 202 16.48 -14.58 3.07
CA LYS A 202 16.90 -14.50 4.47
C LYS A 202 18.19 -13.72 4.69
N GLU A 203 19.07 -13.63 3.70
CA GLU A 203 20.32 -12.87 3.80
C GLU A 203 20.11 -11.37 3.56
N ASP A 204 19.32 -11.00 2.54
CA ASP A 204 19.11 -9.59 2.17
C ASP A 204 18.48 -8.75 3.30
N GLY A 205 17.58 -9.35 4.09
CA GLY A 205 16.93 -8.68 5.23
C GLY A 205 17.80 -8.58 6.48
N ALA A 206 18.79 -9.46 6.63
CA ALA A 206 19.74 -9.42 7.74
C ALA A 206 20.82 -8.35 7.50
N ASP A 207 21.35 -8.29 6.27
CA ASP A 207 22.35 -7.31 5.85
C ASP A 207 21.81 -5.86 5.89
N GLU A 208 20.55 -5.62 5.46
CA GLU A 208 19.95 -4.28 5.61
C GLU A 208 19.78 -3.87 7.08
N ARG A 209 19.43 -4.80 7.97
CA ARG A 209 19.24 -4.53 9.40
C ARG A 209 20.57 -4.22 10.09
N GLU A 210 21.65 -4.90 9.69
CA GLU A 210 23.00 -4.62 10.19
C GLU A 210 23.46 -3.22 9.75
N LYS A 211 23.29 -2.89 8.46
CA LYS A 211 23.59 -1.55 7.92
C LYS A 211 22.77 -0.43 8.55
N GLU A 212 21.48 -0.67 8.84
CA GLU A 212 20.63 0.31 9.52
C GLU A 212 21.09 0.52 10.97
N GLY A 213 21.45 -0.56 11.68
CA GLY A 213 22.02 -0.49 13.02
C GLY A 213 23.37 0.23 13.09
N GLU A 214 24.24 0.06 12.09
CA GLU A 214 25.49 0.82 11.99
C GLU A 214 25.24 2.31 11.75
N ARG A 215 24.30 2.65 10.85
CA ARG A 215 23.92 4.06 10.59
C ARG A 215 23.31 4.74 11.80
N GLU A 216 22.53 4.04 12.62
CA GLU A 216 22.02 4.61 13.88
C GLU A 216 23.13 4.88 14.88
N LYS A 217 24.06 3.93 15.06
CA LYS A 217 25.23 4.10 15.94
C LYS A 217 26.12 5.26 15.50
N GLU A 218 26.31 5.45 14.20
CA GLU A 218 27.08 6.57 13.65
C GLU A 218 26.41 7.91 13.97
N LYS A 219 25.09 8.01 13.76
CA LYS A 219 24.31 9.22 14.12
C LYS A 219 24.34 9.52 15.61
N GLU A 220 24.34 8.51 16.46
CA GLU A 220 24.44 8.68 17.90
C GLU A 220 25.81 9.24 18.30
N ARG A 221 26.89 8.70 17.73
CA ARG A 221 28.26 9.20 17.93
C ARG A 221 28.43 10.64 17.43
N GLU A 222 27.80 11.00 16.32
CA GLU A 222 27.83 12.36 15.80
C GLU A 222 27.12 13.35 16.73
N ARG A 223 25.94 12.98 17.24
CA ARG A 223 25.19 13.78 18.24
C ARG A 223 25.97 13.96 19.53
N GLU A 224 26.71 12.94 19.97
CA GLU A 224 27.55 13.06 21.16
C GLU A 224 28.72 14.03 20.95
N ARG A 225 29.39 13.95 19.79
CA ARG A 225 30.45 14.90 19.40
C ARG A 225 29.94 16.34 19.31
N GLU A 226 28.73 16.54 18.78
CA GLU A 226 28.12 17.87 18.70
C GLU A 226 27.85 18.45 20.09
N ARG A 227 27.30 17.65 21.01
CA ARG A 227 27.09 18.04 22.42
C ARG A 227 28.40 18.38 23.12
N GLU A 228 29.47 17.67 22.84
CA GLU A 228 30.79 17.96 23.41
C GLU A 228 31.35 19.30 22.91
N ARG A 229 31.25 19.56 21.59
CA ARG A 229 31.63 20.85 20.99
C ARG A 229 30.83 22.02 21.55
N GLU A 230 29.52 21.84 21.75
CA GLU A 230 28.68 22.87 22.38
C GLU A 230 29.12 23.17 23.82
N ARG A 231 29.47 22.14 24.60
CA ARG A 231 29.99 22.30 25.97
C ARG A 231 31.33 23.00 26.00
N GLU A 232 32.21 22.72 25.05
CA GLU A 232 33.52 23.38 24.92
C GLU A 232 33.36 24.87 24.56
N MET A 233 32.54 25.19 23.54
CA MET A 233 32.21 26.57 23.20
C MET A 233 31.57 27.34 24.37
N GLN A 234 30.74 26.67 25.17
CA GLN A 234 30.15 27.30 26.36
C GLN A 234 31.22 27.62 27.42
N ARG A 235 32.18 26.70 27.66
CA ARG A 235 33.30 26.92 28.58
C ARG A 235 34.22 28.05 28.12
N GLU A 236 34.53 28.11 26.83
CA GLU A 236 35.32 29.20 26.25
C GLU A 236 34.63 30.56 26.45
N ARG A 237 33.32 30.64 26.16
CA ARG A 237 32.52 31.86 26.38
C ARG A 237 32.48 32.28 27.86
N GLU A 238 32.43 31.32 28.79
CA GLU A 238 32.48 31.60 30.23
C GLU A 238 33.86 32.11 30.66
N MET A 239 34.95 31.53 30.14
CA MET A 239 36.33 31.99 30.39
C MET A 239 36.58 33.40 29.83
N ASP A 240 36.10 33.69 28.62
CA ASP A 240 36.22 35.01 28.00
C ASP A 240 35.47 36.11 28.78
N ARG A 241 34.31 35.77 29.37
CA ARG A 241 33.58 36.67 30.28
C ARG A 241 34.37 36.92 31.56
N ALA A 242 34.85 35.87 32.20
CA ALA A 242 35.62 35.97 33.45
C ALA A 242 36.97 36.71 33.28
N GLY A 243 37.57 36.65 32.08
CA GLY A 243 38.78 37.42 31.76
C GLY A 243 38.53 38.93 31.67
N ARG A 244 37.43 39.34 31.02
CA ARG A 244 37.08 40.77 30.90
C ARG A 244 36.74 41.43 32.24
N ASP A 245 36.17 40.69 33.18
CA ASP A 245 35.84 41.21 34.51
C ASP A 245 37.09 41.46 35.38
N ARG A 246 38.20 40.73 35.15
CA ARG A 246 39.47 40.91 35.89
C ARG A 246 40.32 42.10 35.42
N ASP A 247 40.23 42.47 34.15
CA ASP A 247 40.98 43.61 33.60
C ASP A 247 40.29 44.96 33.86
N GLY A 248 39.00 44.95 34.23
CA GLY A 248 38.22 46.14 34.57
C GLY A 248 38.48 46.75 35.95
N GLU A 249 39.11 46.01 36.88
CA GLU A 249 39.39 46.48 38.25
C GLU A 249 40.81 47.05 38.44
N ARG A 250 41.67 47.07 37.42
CA ARG A 250 43.06 47.57 37.51
C ARG A 250 43.28 48.91 36.80
N GLY A 251 42.30 49.81 36.87
CA GLY A 251 42.34 51.09 36.16
C GLY A 251 41.65 52.23 36.89
N HIS A 252 41.84 52.33 38.21
CA HIS A 252 41.36 53.46 39.01
C HIS A 252 42.24 53.63 40.25
N ASP A 253 43.44 54.18 40.06
CA ASP A 253 44.24 54.86 41.10
C ASP A 253 44.99 56.03 40.44
#